data_AF-A0A928JF98-F1
#
_entry.id   AF-A0A928JF98-F1
#
_cell.length_a   1.000
_cell.length_b   1.000
_cell.length_c   1.000
_cell.angle_alpha   90.00
_cell.angle_beta   90.00
_cell.angle_gamma   90.00
#
_symmetry.space_group_name_H-M   'P 1'
#
loop_
_entity.id
_entity.type
_entity.pdbx_description
1 polymer ?
#
loop_
_entity_poly.entity_id
_entity_poly.type
_entity_poly.pdbx_seq_one_letter_code
_entity_poly.pdbx_strand_id
1 'polypeptide(L)'
;MKTREQSKRLLLFGIAGCLLYVIGDFLFAATGKGQTTETIGFMVRVAYLEMGTWRMAASILCGFVGSLLYYMGFHRMYLLLKLRVGDGSNRIWVRLFRVAYMTGTVAWTYVHAMFMTVALIFKYVYEAYGDMDKAAQIANRVFYVNAPPMLAAYILCDVLLTVVMIALVWKRIIPLKSTFTRILATLCNPMMLPGVVGNLLALLPWPVNQLDHGTESFGHALVLTLGMILLGEMTKAGEVPDEKAIF
;
A
#
# COMPACT_ATOMS: atom_id res chain seq x y z
N MET A 1 -7.14 -26.42 14.89
CA MET A 1 -7.85 -26.06 13.63
C MET A 1 -8.38 -24.61 13.57
N LYS A 2 -8.93 -24.07 14.67
CA LYS A 2 -9.56 -22.73 14.72
C LYS A 2 -8.58 -21.56 14.55
N THR A 3 -7.36 -21.67 15.10
CA THR A 3 -6.28 -20.66 14.96
C THR A 3 -5.86 -20.43 13.51
N ARG A 4 -5.85 -21.50 12.70
CA ARG A 4 -5.50 -21.43 11.28
C ARG A 4 -6.56 -20.68 10.49
N GLU A 5 -7.83 -21.04 10.67
CA GLU A 5 -8.96 -20.38 10.01
C GLU A 5 -9.03 -18.90 10.39
N GLN A 6 -8.83 -18.57 11.67
CA GLN A 6 -8.73 -17.18 12.11
C GLN A 6 -7.57 -16.44 11.44
N SER A 7 -6.39 -17.06 11.37
CA SER A 7 -5.22 -16.46 10.69
C SER A 7 -5.52 -16.15 9.23
N LYS A 8 -6.13 -17.12 8.54
CA LYS A 8 -6.51 -17.02 7.14
C LYS A 8 -7.50 -15.87 6.94
N ARG A 9 -8.53 -15.76 7.79
CA ARG A 9 -9.51 -14.66 7.74
C ARG A 9 -8.87 -13.29 7.95
N LEU A 10 -7.99 -13.15 8.94
CA LEU A 10 -7.31 -11.88 9.21
C LEU A 10 -6.38 -11.47 8.06
N LEU A 11 -5.65 -12.42 7.47
CA LEU A 11 -4.85 -12.15 6.27
C LEU A 11 -5.72 -11.74 5.07
N LEU A 12 -6.87 -12.40 4.86
CA LEU A 12 -7.83 -12.02 3.82
C LEU A 12 -8.42 -10.64 4.06
N PHE A 13 -8.72 -10.27 5.30
CA PHE A 13 -9.12 -8.90 5.64
C PHE A 13 -8.03 -7.91 5.26
N GLY A 14 -6.76 -8.16 5.59
CA GLY A 14 -5.67 -7.29 5.14
C GLY A 14 -5.56 -7.19 3.62
N ILE A 15 -5.72 -8.30 2.88
CA ILE A 15 -5.72 -8.27 1.41
C ILE A 15 -6.87 -7.39 0.90
N ALA A 16 -8.08 -7.53 1.47
CA ALA A 16 -9.21 -6.67 1.13
C ALA A 16 -8.92 -5.20 1.47
N GLY A 17 -8.23 -4.91 2.58
CA GLY A 17 -7.76 -3.58 2.94
C GLY A 17 -6.82 -2.99 1.89
N CYS A 18 -5.83 -3.75 1.44
CA CYS A 18 -4.92 -3.31 0.37
C CYS A 18 -5.68 -3.09 -0.95
N LEU A 19 -6.68 -3.91 -1.28
CA LEU A 19 -7.52 -3.71 -2.47
C LEU A 19 -8.39 -2.45 -2.36
N LEU A 20 -8.82 -2.05 -1.16
CA LEU A 20 -9.46 -0.76 -0.95
C LEU A 20 -8.50 0.40 -1.23
N TYR A 21 -7.22 0.29 -0.86
CA TYR A 21 -6.22 1.30 -1.25
C TYR A 21 -6.05 1.38 -2.75
N VAL A 22 -5.93 0.23 -3.43
CA VAL A 22 -5.90 0.18 -4.90
C VAL A 22 -7.08 0.96 -5.49
N ILE A 23 -8.30 0.70 -5.01
CA ILE A 23 -9.50 1.45 -5.44
C ILE A 23 -9.37 2.94 -5.12
N GLY A 24 -8.89 3.29 -3.92
CA GLY A 24 -8.63 4.67 -3.52
C GLY A 24 -7.64 5.39 -4.42
N ASP A 25 -6.57 4.72 -4.85
CA ASP A 25 -5.55 5.24 -5.76
C ASP A 25 -6.14 5.49 -7.15
N PHE A 26 -6.95 4.56 -7.67
CA PHE A 26 -7.69 4.77 -8.92
C PHE A 26 -8.66 5.96 -8.83
N LEU A 27 -9.44 6.04 -7.75
CA LEU A 27 -10.39 7.13 -7.53
C LEU A 27 -9.69 8.48 -7.52
N PHE A 28 -8.46 8.53 -7.01
CA PHE A 28 -7.62 9.72 -6.99
C PHE A 28 -6.96 10.04 -8.33
N ALA A 29 -6.27 9.09 -8.95
CA ALA A 29 -5.28 9.37 -9.96
C ALA A 29 -5.74 9.07 -11.40
N ALA A 30 -6.73 8.19 -11.58
CA ALA A 30 -7.16 7.78 -12.91
C ALA A 30 -7.86 8.92 -13.66
N THR A 31 -7.42 9.19 -14.88
CA THR A 31 -7.99 10.22 -15.74
C THR A 31 -8.82 9.61 -16.88
N GLY A 32 -9.89 10.32 -17.25
CA GLY A 32 -10.73 9.99 -18.38
C GLY A 32 -10.02 10.23 -19.72
N LYS A 33 -10.55 9.61 -20.79
CA LYS A 33 -10.02 9.80 -22.14
C LYS A 33 -10.13 11.28 -22.54
N GLY A 34 -8.99 11.92 -22.82
CA GLY A 34 -8.92 13.32 -23.24
C GLY A 34 -8.83 14.35 -22.11
N GLN A 35 -8.84 13.93 -20.84
CA GLN A 35 -8.54 14.83 -19.72
C GLN A 35 -7.06 15.21 -19.70
N THR A 36 -6.78 16.46 -19.37
CA THR A 36 -5.39 16.94 -19.26
C THR A 36 -4.67 16.29 -18.09
N THR A 37 -3.47 15.76 -18.35
CA THR A 37 -2.56 15.23 -17.33
C THR A 37 -1.51 16.26 -16.91
N GLU A 38 -1.68 17.52 -17.30
CA GLU A 38 -0.78 18.60 -16.93
C GLU A 38 -0.76 18.80 -15.42
N THR A 39 0.46 18.96 -14.89
CA THR A 39 0.71 19.18 -13.47
C THR A 39 1.29 20.58 -13.29
N ILE A 40 0.64 21.38 -12.44
CA ILE A 40 1.08 22.73 -12.08
C ILE A 40 1.82 22.65 -10.75
N GLY A 41 3.12 22.93 -10.77
CA GLY A 41 3.98 22.77 -9.59
C GLY A 41 4.31 21.30 -9.36
N PHE A 42 4.08 20.79 -8.14
CA PHE A 42 4.52 19.46 -7.74
C PHE A 42 3.43 18.38 -7.86
N MET A 43 2.22 18.68 -7.38
CA MET A 43 1.17 17.66 -7.19
C MET A 43 -0.19 18.03 -7.80
N VAL A 44 -0.41 19.31 -8.09
CA VAL A 44 -1.70 19.81 -8.58
C VAL A 44 -1.88 19.44 -10.04
N ARG A 45 -2.83 18.57 -10.35
CA ARG A 45 -3.20 18.20 -11.72
C ARG A 45 -4.42 19.00 -12.16
N VAL A 46 -4.39 19.53 -13.37
CA VAL A 46 -5.53 20.28 -13.93
C VAL A 46 -6.79 19.40 -14.01
N ALA A 47 -6.63 18.08 -14.23
CA ALA A 47 -7.71 17.08 -14.16
C ALA A 47 -8.57 17.15 -12.89
N TYR A 48 -8.03 17.61 -11.75
CA TYR A 48 -8.79 17.68 -10.49
C TYR A 48 -10.01 18.60 -10.58
N LEU A 49 -9.99 19.62 -11.45
CA LEU A 49 -11.13 20.50 -11.67
C LEU A 49 -12.31 19.76 -12.30
N GLU A 50 -12.03 18.81 -13.20
CA GLU A 50 -13.04 18.00 -13.89
C GLU A 50 -13.48 16.78 -13.07
N MET A 51 -12.68 16.36 -12.09
CA MET A 51 -12.99 15.20 -11.26
C MET A 51 -14.13 15.49 -10.28
N GLY A 52 -15.08 14.56 -10.18
CA GLY A 52 -16.15 14.62 -9.18
C GLY A 52 -15.60 14.54 -7.76
N THR A 53 -16.07 15.43 -6.88
CA THR A 53 -15.65 15.49 -5.46
C THR A 53 -15.99 14.22 -4.69
N TRP A 54 -17.01 13.47 -5.12
CA TRP A 54 -17.35 12.15 -4.56
C TRP A 54 -16.19 11.15 -4.68
N ARG A 55 -15.36 11.24 -5.74
CA ARG A 55 -14.18 10.37 -5.92
C ARG A 55 -13.16 10.62 -4.82
N MET A 56 -12.97 11.89 -4.47
CA MET A 56 -12.06 12.31 -3.40
C MET A 56 -12.59 11.81 -2.06
N ALA A 57 -13.86 12.05 -1.74
CA ALA A 57 -14.48 11.53 -0.51
C ALA A 57 -14.39 9.99 -0.42
N ALA A 58 -14.65 9.28 -1.52
CA ALA A 58 -14.56 7.83 -1.58
C ALA A 58 -13.11 7.32 -1.41
N SER A 59 -12.11 8.00 -1.99
CA SER A 59 -10.70 7.65 -1.78
C SER A 59 -10.27 7.78 -0.32
N ILE A 60 -10.70 8.84 0.37
CA ILE A 60 -10.43 9.00 1.82
C ILE A 60 -11.08 7.87 2.61
N LEU A 61 -12.34 7.51 2.29
CA LEU A 61 -13.06 6.43 2.96
C LEU A 61 -12.36 5.07 2.73
N CYS A 62 -11.91 4.81 1.50
CA CYS A 62 -11.08 3.66 1.16
C CYS A 62 -9.80 3.61 1.99
N GLY A 63 -9.10 4.75 2.13
CA GLY A 63 -7.93 4.88 3.00
C GLY A 63 -8.24 4.54 4.46
N PHE A 64 -9.32 5.10 5.01
CA PHE A 64 -9.72 4.89 6.40
C PHE A 64 -10.10 3.43 6.71
N VAL A 65 -11.04 2.86 5.95
CA VAL A 65 -11.48 1.47 6.13
C VAL A 65 -10.36 0.51 5.78
N GLY A 66 -9.60 0.81 4.72
CA GLY A 66 -8.43 0.06 4.30
C GLY A 66 -7.38 -0.04 5.40
N SER A 67 -7.11 1.03 6.14
CA SER A 67 -6.13 1.04 7.25
C SER A 67 -6.50 0.12 8.40
N LEU A 68 -7.79 0.05 8.76
CA LEU A 68 -8.25 -0.88 9.80
C LEU A 68 -8.02 -2.34 9.38
N LEU A 69 -8.38 -2.67 8.13
CA LEU A 69 -8.23 -4.02 7.60
C LEU A 69 -6.76 -4.40 7.37
N TYR A 70 -5.97 -3.45 6.82
CA TYR A 70 -4.54 -3.56 6.61
C TYR A 70 -3.82 -3.95 7.92
N TYR A 71 -4.13 -3.24 9.01
CA TYR A 71 -3.57 -3.54 10.32
C TYR A 71 -3.86 -4.99 10.73
N MET A 72 -5.10 -5.46 10.59
CA MET A 72 -5.48 -6.83 10.97
C MET A 72 -4.65 -7.88 10.24
N GLY A 73 -4.47 -7.73 8.93
CA GLY A 73 -3.70 -8.69 8.13
C GLY A 73 -2.21 -8.62 8.38
N PHE A 74 -1.62 -7.42 8.38
CA PHE A 74 -0.18 -7.26 8.59
C PHE A 74 0.24 -7.58 10.02
N HIS A 75 -0.57 -7.24 11.02
CA HIS A 75 -0.34 -7.66 12.39
C HIS A 75 -0.38 -9.19 12.49
N ARG A 76 -1.33 -9.85 11.80
CA ARG A 76 -1.35 -11.31 11.79
C ARG A 76 -0.12 -11.92 11.11
N MET A 77 0.31 -11.36 9.98
CA MET A 77 1.54 -11.78 9.31
C MET A 77 2.77 -11.60 10.21
N TYR A 78 2.86 -10.49 10.96
CA TYR A 78 3.90 -10.27 11.95
C TYR A 78 3.93 -11.37 13.02
N LEU A 79 2.76 -11.77 13.55
CA LEU A 79 2.68 -12.85 14.54
C LEU A 79 3.15 -14.18 13.97
N LEU A 80 2.79 -14.50 12.71
CA LEU A 80 3.28 -15.70 12.02
C LEU A 80 4.80 -15.69 11.84
N LEU A 81 5.36 -14.55 11.41
CA LEU A 81 6.81 -14.37 11.27
C LEU A 81 7.52 -14.49 12.61
N LYS A 82 6.95 -13.94 13.68
CA LYS A 82 7.48 -14.05 15.04
C LYS A 82 7.52 -15.51 15.51
N LEU A 83 6.45 -16.26 15.29
CA LEU A 83 6.39 -17.70 15.61
C LEU A 83 7.43 -18.50 14.82
N ARG A 84 7.54 -18.23 13.51
CA ARG A 84 8.46 -18.94 12.62
C ARG A 84 9.94 -18.72 12.96
N VAL A 85 10.31 -17.51 13.35
CA VAL A 85 11.72 -17.12 13.55
C VAL A 85 12.25 -17.49 14.93
N GLY A 86 11.41 -17.52 15.97
CA GLY A 86 11.85 -17.78 17.34
C GLY A 86 12.93 -16.79 17.83
N ASP A 87 13.88 -17.26 18.65
CA ASP A 87 14.92 -16.45 19.31
C ASP A 87 16.27 -16.35 18.55
N GLY A 88 16.24 -16.49 17.22
CA GLY A 88 17.45 -16.47 16.38
C GLY A 88 17.89 -15.10 15.83
N SER A 89 19.02 -15.11 15.11
CA SER A 89 19.61 -13.94 14.41
C SER A 89 18.69 -13.27 13.38
N ASN A 90 17.64 -13.96 12.94
CA ASN A 90 16.66 -13.44 11.99
C ASN A 90 15.60 -12.52 12.63
N ARG A 91 15.58 -12.34 13.97
CA ARG A 91 14.60 -11.50 14.68
C ARG A 91 14.63 -10.02 14.26
N ILE A 92 15.77 -9.53 13.78
CA ILE A 92 15.88 -8.16 13.25
C ILE A 92 14.89 -7.92 12.10
N TRP A 93 14.72 -8.88 11.19
CA TRP A 93 13.80 -8.76 10.05
C TRP A 93 12.35 -8.71 10.48
N VAL A 94 11.98 -9.45 11.53
CA VAL A 94 10.63 -9.42 12.11
C VAL A 94 10.37 -8.09 12.83
N ARG A 95 11.38 -7.51 13.48
CA ARG A 95 11.27 -6.17 14.09
C ARG A 95 11.13 -5.08 13.05
N LEU A 96 11.93 -5.12 11.98
CA LEU A 96 11.85 -4.17 10.86
C LEU A 96 10.51 -4.30 10.13
N PHE A 97 10.01 -5.53 9.91
CA PHE A 97 8.66 -5.76 9.37
C PHE A 97 7.61 -5.05 10.23
N ARG A 98 7.72 -5.15 11.56
CA ARG A 98 6.82 -4.48 12.49
C ARG A 98 6.85 -2.97 12.35
N VAL A 99 8.04 -2.37 12.27
CA VAL A 99 8.19 -0.93 12.06
C VAL A 99 7.52 -0.52 10.75
N ALA A 100 7.75 -1.26 9.67
CA ALA A 100 7.23 -0.93 8.35
C ALA A 100 5.69 -0.97 8.29
N TYR A 101 5.07 -2.07 8.76
CA TYR A 101 3.60 -2.17 8.69
C TYR A 101 2.90 -1.24 9.69
N MET A 102 3.48 -0.99 10.87
CA MET A 102 2.90 -0.03 11.83
C MET A 102 2.93 1.39 11.27
N THR A 103 4.03 1.77 10.61
CA THR A 103 4.11 3.05 9.91
C THR A 103 3.10 3.12 8.78
N GLY A 104 2.99 2.08 7.97
CA GLY A 104 1.97 1.97 6.91
C GLY A 104 0.55 2.14 7.42
N THR A 105 0.21 1.48 8.54
CA THR A 105 -1.13 1.57 9.16
C THR A 105 -1.55 3.01 9.46
N VAL A 106 -0.60 3.84 9.91
CA VAL A 106 -0.88 5.27 10.19
C VAL A 106 -0.80 6.11 8.91
N ALA A 107 0.17 5.82 8.04
CA ALA A 107 0.47 6.60 6.86
C ALA A 107 -0.62 6.53 5.78
N TRP A 108 -1.23 5.37 5.55
CA TRP A 108 -2.17 5.18 4.44
C TRP A 108 -3.37 6.15 4.50
N THR A 109 -4.10 6.16 5.62
CA THR A 109 -5.21 7.10 5.79
C THR A 109 -4.75 8.54 5.64
N TYR A 110 -3.59 8.88 6.20
CA TYR A 110 -3.02 10.22 6.10
C TYR A 110 -2.70 10.61 4.66
N VAL A 111 -2.04 9.76 3.88
CA VAL A 111 -1.65 10.02 2.48
C VAL A 111 -2.88 10.22 1.60
N HIS A 112 -3.89 9.33 1.69
CA HIS A 112 -5.14 9.49 0.94
C HIS A 112 -5.87 10.79 1.34
N ALA A 113 -5.99 11.08 2.64
CA ALA A 113 -6.61 12.30 3.12
C ALA A 113 -5.87 13.56 2.64
N MET A 114 -4.54 13.55 2.70
CA MET A 114 -3.69 14.68 2.33
C MET A 114 -3.84 14.99 0.83
N PHE A 115 -3.62 14.00 -0.04
CA PHE A 115 -3.74 14.19 -1.48
C PHE A 115 -5.14 14.64 -1.89
N MET A 116 -6.19 14.07 -1.28
CA MET A 116 -7.57 14.45 -1.61
C MET A 116 -7.87 15.86 -1.14
N THR A 117 -7.37 16.24 0.04
CA THR A 117 -7.56 17.59 0.57
C THR A 117 -6.87 18.64 -0.29
N VAL A 118 -5.65 18.36 -0.80
CA VAL A 118 -4.98 19.28 -1.75
C VAL A 118 -5.77 19.43 -3.03
N ALA A 119 -6.28 18.34 -3.59
CA ALA A 119 -7.11 18.39 -4.79
C ALA A 119 -8.40 19.18 -4.57
N LEU A 120 -9.06 19.01 -3.42
CA LEU A 120 -10.24 19.78 -3.01
C LEU A 120 -9.92 21.27 -2.81
N ILE A 121 -8.80 21.60 -2.16
CA ILE A 121 -8.34 22.99 -1.99
C ILE A 121 -8.14 23.63 -3.36
N PHE A 122 -7.43 22.97 -4.27
CA PHE A 122 -7.22 23.48 -5.62
C PHE A 122 -8.56 23.73 -6.34
N LYS A 123 -9.46 22.76 -6.30
CA LYS A 123 -10.78 22.84 -6.94
C LYS A 123 -11.63 23.97 -6.38
N TYR A 124 -11.84 24.01 -5.07
CA TYR A 124 -12.73 25.00 -4.46
C TYR A 124 -12.19 26.42 -4.48
N VAL A 125 -10.86 26.60 -4.39
CA VAL A 125 -10.25 27.92 -4.57
C VAL A 125 -10.41 28.38 -6.02
N TYR A 126 -10.23 27.49 -7.00
CA TYR A 126 -10.47 27.84 -8.40
C TYR A 126 -11.94 28.19 -8.66
N GLU A 127 -12.89 27.41 -8.14
CA GLU A 127 -14.32 27.69 -8.28
C GLU A 127 -14.72 29.03 -7.66
N ALA A 128 -14.10 29.43 -6.55
CA ALA A 128 -14.40 30.68 -5.87
C ALA A 128 -13.80 31.93 -6.54
N TYR A 129 -12.60 31.82 -7.11
CA TYR A 129 -11.83 32.99 -7.57
C TYR A 129 -11.54 33.01 -9.08
N GLY A 130 -11.72 31.90 -9.80
CA GLY A 130 -11.45 31.77 -11.24
C GLY A 130 -9.97 31.84 -11.65
N ASP A 131 -9.06 31.94 -10.69
CA ASP A 131 -7.62 32.11 -10.91
C ASP A 131 -6.87 30.79 -10.67
N MET A 132 -6.54 30.10 -11.76
CA MET A 132 -5.92 28.77 -11.72
C MET A 132 -4.53 28.80 -11.09
N ASP A 133 -3.72 29.82 -11.39
CA ASP A 133 -2.35 29.93 -10.89
C ASP A 133 -2.35 30.15 -9.37
N LYS A 134 -3.24 31.02 -8.87
CA LYS A 134 -3.38 31.22 -7.41
C LYS A 134 -3.92 29.99 -6.71
N ALA A 135 -4.91 29.32 -7.29
CA ALA A 135 -5.45 28.08 -6.73
C ALA A 135 -4.37 27.00 -6.62
N ALA A 136 -3.58 26.81 -7.67
CA ALA A 136 -2.48 25.85 -7.69
C ALA A 136 -1.37 26.26 -6.71
N GLN A 137 -1.04 27.55 -6.60
CA GLN A 137 -0.05 28.04 -5.64
C GLN A 137 -0.46 27.73 -4.19
N ILE A 138 -1.72 27.99 -3.82
CA ILE A 138 -2.24 27.72 -2.47
C ILE A 138 -2.19 26.21 -2.18
N ALA A 139 -2.70 25.39 -3.10
CA ALA A 139 -2.71 23.94 -2.96
C ALA A 139 -1.29 23.35 -2.83
N ASN A 140 -0.35 23.79 -3.67
CA ASN A 140 1.05 23.37 -3.59
C ASN A 140 1.71 23.79 -2.27
N ARG A 141 1.44 24.99 -1.73
CA ARG A 141 1.98 25.42 -0.42
C ARG A 141 1.54 24.49 0.71
N VAL A 142 0.26 24.09 0.71
CA VAL A 142 -0.24 23.10 1.67
C VAL A 142 0.47 21.76 1.49
N PHE A 143 0.67 21.32 0.25
CA PHE A 143 1.42 20.09 -0.05
C PHE A 143 2.87 20.15 0.44
N TYR A 144 3.61 21.23 0.17
CA TYR A 144 5.03 21.36 0.54
C TYR A 144 5.28 21.18 2.04
N VAL A 145 4.39 21.68 2.90
CA VAL A 145 4.52 21.51 4.36
C VAL A 145 4.30 20.05 4.78
N ASN A 146 3.48 19.30 4.03
CA ASN A 146 3.15 17.90 4.31
C ASN A 146 4.08 16.91 3.58
N ALA A 147 4.86 17.35 2.61
CA ALA A 147 5.76 16.50 1.83
C ALA A 147 6.84 15.80 2.69
N PRO A 148 7.51 16.44 3.67
CA PRO A 148 8.49 15.77 4.52
C PRO A 148 7.94 14.58 5.32
N PRO A 149 6.82 14.68 6.08
CA PRO A 149 6.27 13.53 6.77
C PRO A 149 5.75 12.45 5.82
N MET A 150 5.23 12.80 4.64
CA MET A 150 4.86 11.83 3.61
C MET A 150 6.08 11.06 3.08
N LEU A 151 7.18 11.74 2.80
CA LEU A 151 8.42 11.11 2.35
C LEU A 151 8.99 10.17 3.43
N ALA A 152 8.98 10.61 4.69
CA ALA A 152 9.41 9.77 5.81
C ALA A 152 8.54 8.50 5.92
N ALA A 153 7.21 8.64 5.77
CA ALA A 153 6.28 7.53 5.78
C ALA A 153 6.53 6.56 4.60
N TYR A 154 6.76 7.07 3.39
CA TYR A 154 7.09 6.26 2.21
C TYR A 154 8.39 5.45 2.39
N ILE A 155 9.45 6.07 2.92
CA ILE A 155 10.71 5.38 3.19
C ILE A 155 10.52 4.27 4.24
N LEU A 156 9.83 4.58 5.33
CA LEU A 156 9.63 3.65 6.44
C LEU A 156 8.60 2.56 6.14
N CYS A 157 7.59 2.84 5.32
CA CYS A 157 6.57 1.87 4.93
C CYS A 157 7.05 1.08 3.72
N ASP A 158 7.22 1.70 2.56
CA ASP A 158 7.32 0.99 1.28
C ASP A 158 8.73 0.50 0.99
N VAL A 159 9.73 1.38 1.17
CA VAL A 159 11.13 1.03 0.94
C VAL A 159 11.60 0.01 1.97
N LEU A 160 11.36 0.28 3.26
CA LEU A 160 11.73 -0.66 4.32
C LEU A 160 10.97 -1.99 4.20
N LEU A 161 9.65 -1.99 3.95
CA LEU A 161 8.90 -3.23 3.76
C LEU A 161 9.45 -4.02 2.58
N THR A 162 9.77 -3.36 1.47
CA THR A 162 10.40 -4.01 0.31
C THR A 162 11.71 -4.70 0.70
N VAL A 163 12.63 -4.00 1.34
CA VAL A 163 13.91 -4.56 1.78
C VAL A 163 13.70 -5.75 2.71
N VAL A 164 12.78 -5.63 3.67
CA VAL A 164 12.42 -6.71 4.59
C VAL A 164 11.86 -7.91 3.82
N MET A 165 10.93 -7.71 2.89
CA MET A 165 10.32 -8.80 2.14
C MET A 165 11.33 -9.54 1.27
N ILE A 166 12.25 -8.82 0.63
CA ILE A 166 13.38 -9.42 -0.10
C ILE A 166 14.21 -10.27 0.87
N ALA A 167 14.57 -9.75 2.03
CA ALA A 167 15.34 -10.51 3.02
C ALA A 167 14.59 -11.75 3.52
N LEU A 168 13.28 -11.66 3.81
CA LEU A 168 12.46 -12.78 4.26
C LEU A 168 12.37 -13.90 3.21
N VAL A 169 12.27 -13.55 1.93
CA VAL A 169 12.25 -14.48 0.80
C VAL A 169 13.60 -15.17 0.62
N TRP A 170 14.69 -14.41 0.55
CA TRP A 170 16.02 -14.95 0.26
C TRP A 170 16.67 -15.67 1.43
N LYS A 171 16.34 -15.29 2.67
CA LYS A 171 16.71 -16.03 3.89
C LYS A 171 15.84 -17.26 4.14
N ARG A 172 14.89 -17.57 3.25
CA ARG A 172 13.97 -18.71 3.34
C ARG A 172 13.12 -18.72 4.62
N ILE A 173 12.89 -17.55 5.22
CA ILE A 173 11.95 -17.42 6.35
C ILE A 173 10.54 -17.67 5.84
N ILE A 174 10.22 -17.14 4.65
CA ILE A 174 9.07 -17.57 3.86
C ILE A 174 9.55 -18.76 2.99
N PRO A 175 9.11 -20.00 3.27
CA PRO A 175 9.66 -21.20 2.66
C PRO A 175 9.11 -21.41 1.25
N LEU A 176 9.69 -20.71 0.26
CA LEU A 176 9.37 -20.90 -1.16
C LEU A 176 10.22 -22.03 -1.76
N LYS A 177 9.55 -22.93 -2.50
CA LYS A 177 10.08 -24.21 -2.98
C LYS A 177 11.17 -24.07 -4.05
N SER A 178 11.04 -23.11 -4.96
CA SER A 178 11.96 -22.95 -6.10
C SER A 178 12.58 -21.56 -6.15
N THR A 179 13.77 -21.46 -6.74
CA THR A 179 14.44 -20.17 -6.98
C THR A 179 13.57 -19.26 -7.86
N PHE A 180 12.89 -19.82 -8.86
CA PHE A 180 11.94 -19.08 -9.70
C PHE A 180 10.82 -18.42 -8.86
N THR A 181 10.21 -19.15 -7.93
CA THR A 181 9.18 -18.58 -7.04
C THR A 181 9.72 -17.48 -6.12
N ARG A 182 11.01 -17.53 -5.74
CA ARG A 182 11.65 -16.46 -4.95
C ARG A 182 11.90 -15.21 -5.77
N ILE A 183 12.29 -15.37 -7.04
CA ILE A 183 12.44 -14.24 -7.97
C ILE A 183 11.08 -13.56 -8.16
N LEU A 184 10.01 -14.33 -8.41
CA LEU A 184 8.66 -13.75 -8.52
C LEU A 184 8.21 -13.09 -7.21
N ALA A 185 8.44 -13.71 -6.06
CA ALA A 185 8.09 -13.12 -4.76
C ALA A 185 8.90 -11.85 -4.44
N THR A 186 10.08 -11.68 -5.03
CA THR A 186 10.87 -10.44 -4.95
C THR A 186 10.21 -9.29 -5.72
N LEU A 187 9.33 -9.57 -6.67
CA LEU A 187 8.51 -8.56 -7.35
C LEU A 187 7.23 -8.24 -6.58
N CYS A 188 6.80 -9.11 -5.67
CA CYS A 188 5.58 -9.00 -4.87
C CYS A 188 5.73 -8.09 -3.64
N ASN A 189 6.12 -6.84 -3.86
CA ASN A 189 6.24 -5.83 -2.80
C ASN A 189 5.96 -4.41 -3.33
N PRO A 190 5.78 -3.43 -2.42
CA PRO A 190 5.29 -2.10 -2.78
C PRO A 190 6.19 -1.30 -3.72
N MET A 191 7.50 -1.57 -3.78
CA MET A 191 8.41 -0.81 -4.65
C MET A 191 8.69 -1.53 -5.97
N MET A 192 8.89 -2.84 -5.92
CA MET A 192 9.26 -3.61 -7.11
C MET A 192 8.08 -3.78 -8.06
N LEU A 193 6.85 -3.85 -7.53
CA LEU A 193 5.66 -3.99 -8.36
C LEU A 193 5.38 -2.74 -9.22
N PRO A 194 5.27 -1.51 -8.67
CA PRO A 194 5.16 -0.32 -9.50
C PRO A 194 6.41 -0.09 -10.36
N GLY A 195 7.61 -0.31 -9.81
CA GLY A 195 8.87 -0.10 -10.54
C GLY A 195 9.01 -0.96 -11.80
N VAL A 196 8.37 -2.13 -11.84
CA VAL A 196 8.39 -3.03 -13.01
C VAL A 196 7.03 -3.04 -13.70
N VAL A 197 6.00 -3.55 -13.03
CA VAL A 197 4.66 -3.73 -13.61
C VAL A 197 3.97 -2.40 -13.82
N GLY A 198 4.04 -1.46 -12.87
CA GLY A 198 3.46 -0.13 -13.01
C GLY A 198 4.03 0.61 -14.22
N ASN A 199 5.36 0.65 -14.35
CA ASN A 199 6.03 1.26 -15.51
C ASN A 199 5.67 0.58 -16.84
N LEU A 200 5.52 -0.75 -16.87
CA LEU A 200 5.06 -1.44 -18.08
C LEU A 200 3.62 -1.10 -18.43
N LEU A 201 2.73 -1.00 -17.44
CA LEU A 201 1.34 -0.59 -17.64
C LEU A 201 1.28 0.84 -18.16
N ALA A 202 2.08 1.76 -17.61
CA ALA A 202 2.14 3.15 -18.04
C ALA A 202 2.48 3.33 -19.53
N LEU A 203 3.18 2.37 -20.14
CA LEU A 203 3.51 2.36 -21.58
C LEU A 203 2.35 1.91 -22.49
N LEU A 204 1.29 1.33 -21.93
CA LEU A 204 0.16 0.80 -22.69
C LEU A 204 -0.84 1.91 -23.07
N PRO A 205 -1.71 1.70 -24.07
CA PRO A 205 -2.74 2.68 -24.39
C PRO A 205 -3.81 2.76 -23.29
N TRP A 206 -4.50 3.90 -23.25
CA TRP A 206 -5.71 4.04 -22.44
C TRP A 206 -6.77 2.97 -22.84
N PRO A 207 -7.49 2.36 -21.89
CA PRO A 207 -7.53 2.66 -20.45
C PRO A 207 -6.49 1.89 -19.62
N VAL A 208 -5.70 1.01 -20.24
CA VAL A 208 -4.84 0.05 -19.52
C VAL A 208 -3.72 0.75 -18.76
N ASN A 209 -3.19 1.85 -19.29
CA ASN A 209 -2.18 2.62 -18.56
C ASN A 209 -2.64 3.13 -17.22
N GLN A 210 -3.94 3.36 -17.01
CA GLN A 210 -4.45 3.84 -15.72
C GLN A 210 -4.27 2.80 -14.61
N LEU A 211 -4.00 1.54 -14.96
CA LEU A 211 -3.78 0.48 -13.98
C LEU A 211 -2.47 0.65 -13.19
N ASP A 212 -1.56 1.51 -13.65
CA ASP A 212 -0.30 1.80 -12.97
C ASP A 212 -0.53 2.42 -11.57
N HIS A 213 -1.53 3.30 -11.42
CA HIS A 213 -1.81 4.06 -10.20
C HIS A 213 -2.02 3.19 -8.95
N GLY A 214 -2.55 1.98 -9.10
CA GLY A 214 -2.82 1.08 -7.97
C GLY A 214 -1.72 0.06 -7.70
N THR A 215 -0.62 0.05 -8.48
CA THR A 215 0.37 -1.03 -8.42
C THR A 215 1.19 -1.04 -7.12
N GLU A 216 1.43 0.12 -6.49
CA GLU A 216 2.08 0.20 -5.17
C GLU A 216 1.24 -0.50 -4.09
N SER A 217 -0.03 -0.09 -3.95
CA SER A 217 -1.01 -0.69 -3.04
C SER A 217 -1.24 -2.18 -3.31
N PHE A 218 -1.24 -2.58 -4.58
CA PHE A 218 -1.33 -3.99 -4.95
C PHE A 218 -0.09 -4.79 -4.52
N GLY A 219 1.10 -4.15 -4.50
CA GLY A 219 2.31 -4.72 -3.91
C GLY A 219 2.13 -5.12 -2.45
N HIS A 220 1.47 -4.29 -1.63
CA HIS A 220 1.12 -4.66 -0.25
C HIS A 220 0.16 -5.84 -0.17
N ALA A 221 -0.81 -5.95 -1.09
CA ALA A 221 -1.72 -7.11 -1.15
C ALA A 221 -0.95 -8.41 -1.45
N LEU A 222 0.05 -8.34 -2.33
CA LEU A 222 0.90 -9.49 -2.66
C LEU A 222 1.79 -9.90 -1.48
N VAL A 223 2.24 -8.96 -0.65
CA VAL A 223 2.95 -9.28 0.61
C VAL A 223 2.09 -10.13 1.53
N LEU A 224 0.80 -9.80 1.71
CA LEU A 224 -0.11 -10.61 2.52
C LEU A 224 -0.44 -11.95 1.87
N THR A 225 -0.41 -12.03 0.53
CA THR A 225 -0.51 -13.30 -0.20
C THR A 225 0.69 -14.20 0.11
N LEU A 226 1.90 -13.65 0.26
CA LEU A 226 3.05 -14.40 0.78
C LEU A 226 2.84 -14.81 2.24
N GLY A 227 2.17 -14.00 3.06
CA GLY A 227 1.71 -14.37 4.40
C GLY A 227 0.76 -15.58 4.41
N MET A 228 -0.13 -15.69 3.43
CA MET A 228 -1.01 -16.85 3.25
C MET A 228 -0.23 -18.11 2.89
N ILE A 229 0.79 -17.99 2.03
CA ILE A 229 1.71 -19.10 1.70
C ILE A 229 2.47 -19.53 2.95
N LEU A 230 3.03 -18.59 3.71
CA LEU A 230 3.71 -18.86 4.98
C LEU A 230 2.81 -19.64 5.94
N LEU A 231 1.56 -19.18 6.15
CA LEU A 231 0.59 -19.88 6.98
C LEU A 231 0.35 -21.32 6.50
N GLY A 232 0.22 -21.52 5.20
CA GLY A 232 0.03 -22.83 4.58
C GLY A 232 1.19 -23.78 4.85
N GLU A 233 2.42 -23.32 4.69
CA GLU A 233 3.63 -24.12 4.93
C GLU A 233 3.87 -24.40 6.41
N MET A 234 3.69 -23.40 7.29
CA MET A 234 3.76 -23.60 8.74
C MET A 234 2.71 -24.60 9.23
N THR A 235 1.51 -24.59 8.64
CA THR A 235 0.48 -25.58 8.98
C THR A 235 0.91 -26.99 8.61
N LYS A 236 1.48 -27.19 7.40
CA LYS A 236 1.99 -28.50 6.97
C LYS A 236 3.12 -29.01 7.87
N ALA A 237 3.93 -28.10 8.40
CA ALA A 237 5.02 -28.41 9.31
C ALA A 237 4.59 -28.59 10.78
N GLY A 238 3.32 -28.38 11.12
CA GLY A 238 2.84 -28.46 12.51
C GLY A 238 3.30 -27.31 13.41
N GLU A 239 3.74 -26.19 12.83
CA GLU A 239 4.30 -25.03 13.56
C GLU A 239 3.23 -24.06 14.07
N VAL A 240 1.98 -24.21 13.63
CA VAL A 240 0.87 -23.35 14.05
C VAL A 240 0.22 -23.97 15.30
N PRO A 241 0.33 -23.33 16.49
CA PRO A 241 -0.20 -23.91 17.73
C PRO A 241 -1.72 -23.97 17.75
N ASP A 242 -2.27 -25.00 18.41
CA ASP A 242 -3.69 -25.11 18.71
C ASP A 242 -4.07 -24.19 19.88
N GLU A 243 -4.93 -23.21 19.58
CA GLU A 243 -5.70 -22.25 20.39
C GLU A 243 -5.11 -21.55 21.64
N LYS A 244 -4.02 -22.00 22.28
CA LYS A 244 -3.62 -21.54 23.63
C LYS A 244 -2.35 -20.71 23.76
N ALA A 245 -1.64 -20.39 22.68
CA ALA A 245 -0.31 -19.75 22.78
C ALA A 245 -0.18 -18.38 22.08
N ILE A 246 -1.30 -17.72 21.75
CA ILE A 246 -1.27 -16.43 21.04
C ILE A 246 -2.30 -15.46 21.64
N PHE A 247 -2.13 -15.14 22.91
CA PHE A 247 -2.54 -13.85 23.48
C PHE A 247 -1.31 -13.23 24.12
#